data_AF-A0AAD1M1V8-F1
#
_entry.id   AF-A0AAD1M1V8-F1
#
_cell.length_a   1.000
_cell.length_b   1.000
_cell.length_c   1.000
_cell.angle_alpha   90.00
_cell.angle_beta   90.00
_cell.angle_gamma   90.00
#
_symmetry.space_group_name_H-M   'P 1'
#
loop_
_entity.id
_entity.type
_entity.pdbx_description
1 polymer ?
#
loop_
_entity_poly.entity_id
_entity_poly.type
_entity_poly.pdbx_seq_one_letter_code
_entity_poly.pdbx_strand_id
1 'polypeptide(L)'
;MHLRHRNLQRHADNTEQMRAIFDDPSGWSDTLARFAAFATVQTAHANFADLLSDLLPQQWEQPSLRERWRVKDVVAHALSYDELTRWQLAWRFVKGGFWPNRINAIGVAEYANRSPEQLVELMRASSRRNAYAPC
;
A
#
# COMPACT_ATOMS: atom_id res chain seq x y z
N MET A 1 -19.90 -16.35 20.07
CA MET A 1 -19.39 -14.97 20.29
C MET A 1 -17.86 -14.95 20.49
N HIS A 2 -17.06 -15.29 19.48
CA HIS A 2 -15.59 -15.41 19.62
C HIS A 2 -14.77 -14.50 18.67
N LEU A 3 -15.47 -13.79 17.76
CA LEU A 3 -14.85 -12.96 16.72
C LEU A 3 -14.49 -11.53 17.20
N ARG A 4 -15.09 -11.04 18.29
CA ARG A 4 -14.86 -9.68 18.80
C ARG A 4 -13.52 -9.53 19.53
N HIS A 5 -13.13 -10.50 20.35
CA HIS A 5 -11.86 -10.44 21.11
C HIS A 5 -10.63 -10.48 20.20
N ARG A 6 -10.65 -11.38 19.19
CA ARG A 6 -9.52 -11.57 18.28
C ARG A 6 -9.28 -10.36 17.37
N ASN A 7 -10.34 -9.63 16.99
CA ASN A 7 -10.20 -8.38 16.24
C ASN A 7 -9.61 -7.27 17.13
N LEU A 8 -10.07 -7.12 18.37
CA LEU A 8 -9.56 -6.09 19.29
C LEU A 8 -8.08 -6.33 19.64
N GLN A 9 -7.68 -7.58 19.88
CA GLN A 9 -6.28 -7.96 20.10
C GLN A 9 -5.42 -7.63 18.88
N ARG A 10 -5.85 -8.03 17.68
CA ARG A 10 -5.16 -7.68 16.42
C ARG A 10 -5.03 -6.17 16.21
N HIS A 11 -5.99 -5.38 16.69
CA HIS A 11 -5.94 -3.92 16.60
C HIS A 11 -4.96 -3.31 17.61
N ALA A 12 -4.91 -3.82 18.84
CA ALA A 12 -3.95 -3.40 19.85
C ALA A 12 -2.51 -3.71 19.42
N ASP A 13 -2.25 -4.93 18.96
CA ASP A 13 -0.92 -5.36 18.48
C ASP A 13 -0.42 -4.48 17.33
N ASN A 14 -1.29 -4.11 16.39
CA ASN A 14 -0.93 -3.22 15.28
C ASN A 14 -0.55 -1.82 15.75
N THR A 15 -1.21 -1.29 16.78
CA THR A 15 -0.92 0.05 17.33
C THR A 15 0.42 0.05 18.07
N GLU A 16 0.73 -1.01 18.82
CA GLU A 16 2.02 -1.17 19.49
C GLU A 16 3.16 -1.37 18.49
N GLN A 17 2.96 -2.18 17.46
CA GLN A 17 3.95 -2.40 16.40
C GLN A 17 4.28 -1.12 15.63
N MET A 18 3.27 -0.29 15.34
CA MET A 18 3.49 1.00 14.68
C MET A 18 4.30 1.97 15.54
N ARG A 19 4.07 1.97 16.86
CA ARG A 19 4.82 2.80 17.79
C ARG A 19 6.31 2.41 17.83
N ALA A 20 6.60 1.12 17.87
CA ALA A 20 7.97 0.60 17.87
C ALA A 20 8.78 1.00 16.61
N ILE A 21 8.14 1.11 15.45
CA ILE A 21 8.81 1.53 14.19
C ILE A 21 9.35 2.97 14.27
N PHE A 22 8.72 3.84 15.05
CA PHE A 22 9.13 5.25 15.16
C PHE A 22 10.18 5.49 16.27
N ASP A 23 10.39 4.53 17.16
CA ASP A 23 11.18 4.70 18.39
C ASP A 23 12.62 4.10 18.32
N ASP A 24 12.98 3.29 17.30
CA ASP A 24 14.30 2.63 17.19
C ASP A 24 15.24 3.24 16.12
N PRO A 25 16.37 3.88 16.50
CA PRO A 25 17.36 4.44 15.58
C PRO A 25 18.30 3.42 14.92
N SER A 26 18.30 2.14 15.34
CA SER A 26 19.19 1.10 14.78
C SER A 26 18.59 0.33 13.60
N GLY A 27 17.28 0.48 13.34
CA GLY A 27 16.58 -0.13 12.19
C GLY A 27 17.05 0.34 10.80
N TRP A 28 18.06 1.23 10.73
CA TRP A 28 18.60 1.77 9.49
C TRP A 28 19.79 0.97 8.92
N SER A 29 20.43 0.05 9.66
CA SER A 29 21.50 -0.80 9.10
C SER A 29 20.94 -1.87 8.13
N ASP A 30 19.71 -2.32 8.34
CA ASP A 30 18.91 -3.13 7.39
C ASP A 30 18.58 -2.38 6.08
N THR A 31 18.76 -1.05 6.05
CA THR A 31 18.51 -0.22 4.86
C THR A 31 19.45 -0.60 3.70
N LEU A 32 20.66 -1.11 3.98
CA LEU A 32 21.59 -1.58 2.94
C LEU A 32 21.12 -2.86 2.23
N ALA A 33 20.49 -3.79 2.95
CA ALA A 33 19.81 -4.93 2.33
C ALA A 33 18.54 -4.50 1.56
N ARG A 34 17.84 -3.45 2.03
CA ARG A 34 16.71 -2.82 1.33
C ARG A 34 17.11 -2.08 0.05
N PHE A 35 18.38 -1.69 -0.12
CA PHE A 35 18.88 -1.13 -1.38
C PHE A 35 19.13 -2.21 -2.45
N ALA A 36 19.57 -3.42 -2.08
CA ALA A 36 19.56 -4.56 -3.01
C ALA A 36 18.12 -5.01 -3.37
N ALA A 37 17.16 -4.76 -2.46
CA ALA A 37 15.74 -4.90 -2.74
C ALA A 37 15.21 -3.84 -3.72
N PHE A 38 15.93 -2.74 -3.99
CA PHE A 38 15.42 -1.65 -4.82
C PHE A 38 15.28 -2.09 -6.28
N ALA A 39 16.31 -2.71 -6.87
CA ALA A 39 16.22 -3.26 -8.23
C ALA A 39 15.13 -4.35 -8.37
N THR A 40 14.95 -5.18 -7.35
CA THR A 40 13.88 -6.20 -7.33
C THR A 40 12.50 -5.59 -7.13
N VAL A 41 12.36 -4.51 -6.34
CA VAL A 41 11.12 -3.74 -6.20
C VAL A 41 10.76 -3.05 -7.51
N GLN A 42 11.73 -2.50 -8.23
CA GLN A 42 11.50 -1.91 -9.56
C GLN A 42 10.98 -2.94 -10.56
N THR A 43 11.67 -4.07 -10.68
CA THR A 43 11.22 -5.17 -11.54
C THR A 43 9.86 -5.71 -11.09
N ALA A 44 9.60 -5.78 -9.79
CA ALA A 44 8.31 -6.20 -9.26
C ALA A 44 7.18 -5.22 -9.62
N HIS A 45 7.42 -3.90 -9.55
CA HIS A 45 6.42 -2.89 -9.94
C HIS A 45 6.13 -2.91 -11.45
N ALA A 46 7.16 -3.07 -12.28
CA ALA A 46 7.00 -3.19 -13.73
C ALA A 46 6.22 -4.46 -14.10
N ASN A 47 6.63 -5.62 -13.59
CA ASN A 47 5.93 -6.90 -13.82
C ASN A 47 4.49 -6.86 -13.30
N PHE A 48 4.24 -6.15 -12.20
CA PHE A 48 2.90 -5.97 -11.68
C PHE A 48 2.04 -5.09 -12.60
N ALA A 49 2.59 -4.00 -13.14
CA ALA A 49 1.88 -3.17 -14.11
C ALA A 49 1.51 -3.94 -15.38
N ASP A 50 2.40 -4.81 -15.86
CA ASP A 50 2.15 -5.65 -17.04
C ASP A 50 1.05 -6.68 -16.76
N LEU A 51 1.10 -7.38 -15.61
CA LEU A 51 0.04 -8.27 -15.19
C LEU A 51 -1.32 -7.56 -15.08
N LEU A 52 -1.34 -6.33 -14.56
CA LEU A 52 -2.57 -5.54 -14.47
C LEU A 52 -3.11 -5.13 -15.83
N SER A 53 -2.24 -4.90 -16.84
CA SER A 53 -2.68 -4.56 -18.19
C SER A 53 -3.34 -5.71 -18.95
N ASP A 54 -3.06 -6.94 -18.56
CA ASP A 54 -3.67 -8.15 -19.14
C ASP A 54 -5.00 -8.53 -18.49
N LEU A 55 -5.39 -7.87 -17.39
CA LEU A 55 -6.65 -8.14 -16.72
C LEU A 55 -7.84 -7.63 -17.52
N LEU A 56 -8.81 -8.53 -17.74
CA LEU A 56 -10.13 -8.19 -18.26
C LEU A 56 -10.87 -7.26 -17.28
N PRO A 57 -11.75 -6.35 -17.76
CA PRO A 57 -12.52 -5.46 -16.90
C PRO A 57 -13.29 -6.17 -15.78
N GLN A 58 -13.79 -7.38 -16.04
CA GLN A 58 -14.53 -8.18 -15.05
C GLN A 58 -13.63 -8.73 -13.94
N GLN A 59 -12.33 -8.92 -14.21
CA GLN A 59 -11.35 -9.40 -13.22
C GLN A 59 -10.97 -8.31 -12.21
N TRP A 60 -11.04 -7.04 -12.60
CA TRP A 60 -10.82 -5.91 -11.69
C TRP A 60 -11.85 -5.82 -10.55
N GLU A 61 -13.06 -6.31 -10.81
CA GLU A 61 -14.17 -6.32 -9.87
C GLU A 61 -14.23 -7.62 -9.03
N GLN A 62 -13.38 -8.60 -9.31
CA GLN A 62 -13.32 -9.84 -8.54
C GLN A 62 -12.80 -9.59 -7.12
N PRO A 63 -13.33 -10.30 -6.10
CA PRO A 63 -12.79 -10.25 -4.76
C PRO A 63 -11.35 -10.78 -4.74
N SER A 64 -10.50 -10.09 -3.99
CA SER A 64 -9.12 -10.51 -3.73
C SER A 64 -9.05 -11.48 -2.55
N LEU A 65 -7.87 -12.04 -2.30
CA LEU A 65 -7.58 -12.90 -1.13
C LEU A 65 -7.92 -12.22 0.21
N ARG A 66 -7.94 -10.88 0.26
CA ARG A 66 -8.66 -10.17 1.30
C ARG A 66 -10.09 -10.00 0.80
N GLU A 67 -10.98 -10.92 1.18
CA GLU A 67 -12.39 -11.04 0.74
C GLU A 67 -13.22 -9.74 0.77
N ARG A 68 -12.72 -8.68 1.41
CA ARG A 68 -13.36 -7.36 1.53
C ARG A 68 -12.93 -6.37 0.45
N TRP A 69 -11.91 -6.67 -0.34
CA TRP A 69 -11.32 -5.80 -1.36
C TRP A 69 -11.38 -6.48 -2.71
N ARG A 70 -11.77 -5.74 -3.74
CA ARG A 70 -11.63 -6.16 -5.14
C ARG A 70 -10.17 -5.99 -5.58
N VAL A 71 -9.81 -6.58 -6.71
CA VAL A 71 -8.47 -6.37 -7.31
C VAL A 71 -8.19 -4.87 -7.49
N LYS A 72 -9.18 -4.10 -7.95
CA LYS A 72 -9.10 -2.63 -8.05
C LYS A 72 -8.72 -1.94 -6.73
N ASP A 73 -9.28 -2.40 -5.61
CA ASP A 73 -9.04 -1.79 -4.29
C ASP A 73 -7.63 -2.11 -3.77
N VAL A 74 -7.08 -3.28 -4.11
CA VAL A 74 -5.68 -3.65 -3.81
C VAL A 74 -4.70 -2.75 -4.56
N VAL A 75 -4.95 -2.52 -5.85
CA VAL A 75 -4.10 -1.64 -6.69
C VAL A 75 -4.18 -0.20 -6.20
N ALA A 76 -5.39 0.29 -5.92
CA ALA A 76 -5.60 1.61 -5.32
C ALA A 76 -4.83 1.77 -3.98
N HIS A 77 -4.86 0.75 -3.13
CA HIS A 77 -4.11 0.76 -1.88
C HIS A 77 -2.60 0.87 -2.12
N ALA A 78 -2.04 0.08 -3.04
CA ALA A 78 -0.61 0.13 -3.37
C ALA A 78 -0.19 1.52 -3.88
N LEU A 79 -0.97 2.10 -4.81
CA LEU A 79 -0.70 3.43 -5.36
C LEU A 79 -0.87 4.54 -4.33
N SER A 80 -1.76 4.38 -3.34
CA SER A 80 -2.06 5.42 -2.36
C SER A 80 -0.89 5.81 -1.45
N TYR A 81 0.21 5.06 -1.46
CA TYR A 81 1.42 5.36 -0.69
C TYR A 81 2.57 5.91 -1.53
N ASP A 82 2.48 5.84 -2.86
CA ASP A 82 3.61 6.14 -3.76
C ASP A 82 4.05 7.62 -3.72
N GLU A 83 3.10 8.55 -3.58
CA GLU A 83 3.38 9.99 -3.66
C GLU A 83 3.22 10.71 -2.31
N LEU A 84 3.08 9.97 -1.21
CA LEU A 84 2.91 10.61 0.09
C LEU A 84 4.23 11.18 0.60
N THR A 85 4.23 12.49 0.81
CA THR A 85 5.19 13.11 1.71
C THR A 85 5.02 12.55 3.13
N ARG A 86 6.08 12.62 3.94
CA ARG A 86 6.04 12.22 5.36
C ARG A 86 4.91 12.91 6.13
N TRP A 87 4.59 14.16 5.81
CA TRP A 87 3.48 14.90 6.43
C TRP A 87 2.11 14.42 5.98
N GLN A 88 1.91 14.17 4.69
CA GLN A 88 0.64 13.61 4.18
C GLN A 88 0.41 12.20 4.75
N LEU A 89 1.48 11.41 4.90
CA LEU A 89 1.41 10.12 5.55
C LEU A 89 0.97 10.27 7.02
N ALA A 90 1.65 11.09 7.82
CA ALA A 90 1.27 11.34 9.21
C ALA A 90 -0.18 11.84 9.33
N TRP A 91 -0.62 12.72 8.44
CA TRP A 91 -1.99 13.20 8.39
C TRP A 91 -3.01 12.10 8.06
N ARG A 92 -2.67 11.17 7.15
CA ARG A 92 -3.46 9.97 6.84
C ARG A 92 -3.64 9.09 8.08
N PHE A 93 -2.57 8.90 8.87
CA PHE A 93 -2.64 8.17 10.15
C PHE A 93 -3.58 8.85 11.16
N VAL A 94 -3.46 10.17 11.31
CA VAL A 94 -4.34 10.96 12.18
C VAL A 94 -5.80 10.86 11.73
N LYS A 95 -6.10 11.06 10.44
CA LYS A 95 -7.46 10.93 9.89
C LYS A 95 -8.04 9.53 10.07
N GLY A 96 -7.20 8.50 9.95
CA GLY A 96 -7.59 7.12 10.18
C GLY A 96 -7.67 6.74 11.65
N GLY A 97 -7.36 7.67 12.57
CA GLY A 97 -7.34 7.44 14.02
C GLY A 97 -6.33 6.37 14.44
N PHE A 98 -5.26 6.15 13.67
CA PHE A 98 -4.30 5.06 13.84
C PHE A 98 -4.87 3.64 13.65
N TRP A 99 -6.03 3.51 13.00
CA TRP A 99 -6.64 2.20 12.73
C TRP A 99 -6.32 1.77 11.29
N PRO A 100 -5.52 0.71 11.08
CA PRO A 100 -5.01 0.37 9.75
C PRO A 100 -6.09 0.20 8.68
N ASN A 101 -7.22 -0.41 9.04
CA ASN A 101 -8.35 -0.59 8.12
C ASN A 101 -8.95 0.75 7.68
N ARG A 102 -9.05 1.74 8.57
CA ARG A 102 -9.57 3.07 8.25
C ARG A 102 -8.57 3.88 7.43
N ILE A 103 -7.29 3.82 7.80
CA ILE A 103 -6.18 4.45 7.06
C ILE A 103 -6.15 3.96 5.62
N ASN A 104 -6.21 2.64 5.43
CA ASN A 104 -6.19 2.04 4.10
C ASN A 104 -7.47 2.37 3.31
N ALA A 105 -8.64 2.38 3.96
CA ALA A 105 -9.90 2.78 3.31
C ALA A 105 -9.86 4.24 2.79
N ILE A 106 -9.20 5.16 3.50
CA ILE A 106 -8.99 6.53 3.03
C ILE A 106 -8.18 6.52 1.73
N GLY A 107 -7.05 5.81 1.72
CA GLY A 107 -6.21 5.70 0.52
C GLY A 107 -6.93 5.05 -0.66
N VAL A 108 -7.72 4.00 -0.43
CA VAL A 108 -8.54 3.37 -1.49
C VAL A 108 -9.61 4.33 -2.02
N ALA A 109 -10.27 5.08 -1.14
CA ALA A 109 -11.31 6.03 -1.53
C ALA A 109 -10.80 7.16 -2.41
N GLU A 110 -9.55 7.62 -2.22
CA GLU A 110 -8.88 8.63 -3.06
C GLU A 110 -8.80 8.21 -4.56
N TYR A 111 -8.84 6.91 -4.84
CA TYR A 111 -8.72 6.35 -6.20
C TYR A 111 -10.01 5.68 -6.69
N ALA A 112 -11.11 5.73 -5.93
CA ALA A 112 -12.35 5.00 -6.25
C ALA A 112 -12.92 5.33 -7.64
N ASN A 113 -12.79 6.60 -8.06
CA ASN A 113 -13.28 7.11 -9.34
C ASN A 113 -12.33 6.85 -10.52
N ARG A 114 -11.16 6.22 -10.29
CA ARG A 114 -10.22 5.89 -11.37
C ARG A 114 -10.65 4.65 -12.13
N SER A 115 -10.50 4.66 -13.46
CA SER A 115 -10.69 3.47 -14.27
C SER A 115 -9.50 2.50 -14.12
N PRO A 116 -9.67 1.20 -14.40
CA PRO A 116 -8.57 0.24 -14.46
C PRO A 116 -7.36 0.73 -15.26
N GLU A 117 -7.60 1.31 -16.43
CA GLU A 117 -6.55 1.81 -17.33
C GLU A 117 -5.77 2.97 -16.70
N GLN A 118 -6.47 3.87 -16.00
CA GLN A 118 -5.83 4.95 -15.26
C GLN A 118 -4.95 4.42 -14.12
N LEU A 119 -5.38 3.35 -13.44
CA LEU A 119 -4.59 2.73 -12.38
C LEU A 119 -3.35 2.02 -12.93
N VAL A 120 -3.45 1.36 -14.08
CA VAL A 120 -2.29 0.79 -14.78
C VAL A 120 -1.28 1.86 -15.17
N GLU A 121 -1.73 2.98 -15.74
CA GLU A 121 -0.82 4.08 -16.12
C GLU A 121 -0.14 4.70 -14.89
N LEU A 122 -0.88 4.89 -13.79
CA LEU A 122 -0.30 5.37 -12.54
C LEU A 122 0.74 4.39 -11.97
N MET A 123 0.51 3.08 -12.07
CA MET A 123 1.49 2.07 -11.65
C MET A 123 2.75 2.11 -12.52
N ARG A 124 2.62 2.26 -13.84
CA ARG A 124 3.76 2.45 -14.75
C ARG A 124 4.52 3.73 -14.45
N ALA A 125 3.82 4.81 -14.12
CA ALA A 125 4.44 6.07 -13.74
C ALA A 125 5.20 5.95 -12.40
N SER A 126 4.61 5.32 -11.38
CA SER A 126 5.25 4.98 -10.10
C SER A 126 6.53 4.18 -10.33
N SER A 127 6.46 3.10 -11.12
CA SER A 127 7.61 2.26 -11.44
C SER A 127 8.74 3.06 -12.11
N ARG A 128 8.43 4.00 -13.01
CA ARG A 128 9.45 4.86 -13.64
C ARG A 128 10.04 5.87 -12.66
N ARG A 129 9.23 6.52 -11.81
CA ARG A 129 9.72 7.51 -10.83
C ARG A 129 10.67 6.87 -9.82
N ASN A 130 10.29 5.71 -9.31
CA ASN A 130 11.12 4.99 -8.37
C ASN A 130 12.42 4.49 -9.04
N ALA A 131 12.53 4.49 -10.38
CA ALA A 131 13.77 4.18 -11.09
C ALA A 131 14.77 5.35 -11.09
N TYR A 132 14.32 6.57 -10.77
CA TYR A 132 15.12 7.80 -10.84
C TYR A 132 15.23 8.55 -9.49
N ALA A 133 14.75 7.98 -8.39
CA ALA A 133 14.96 8.57 -7.07
C ALA A 133 16.47 8.55 -6.71
N PRO A 134 17.11 9.72 -6.44
CA PRO A 134 18.54 9.77 -6.15
C PRO A 134 18.86 9.07 -4.82
N CYS A 135 20.01 8.38 -4.81
CA CYS A 135 20.57 7.58 -3.71
C CYS A 135 20.63 8.31 -2.37
#